data_AF-A0A5N4E5U5-F1
#
_entry.id   AF-A0A5N4E5U5-F1
#
_cell.length_a   1.000
_cell.length_b   1.000
_cell.length_c   1.000
_cell.angle_alpha   90.00
_cell.angle_beta   90.00
_cell.angle_gamma   90.00
#
_symmetry.space_group_name_H-M   'P 1'
#
loop_
_entity.id
_entity.type
_entity.pdbx_description
1 polymer ?
#
loop_
_entity_poly.entity_id
_entity_poly.type
_entity_poly.pdbx_seq_one_letter_code
_entity_poly.pdbx_strand_id
1 'polypeptide(L)'
;MVLKTCAAAPAVIEVLFNSYAQLRVSESWKELIPEDVLQRHQPFYRSLFALAHAPRCLQHLCRCAVRKTFGRKCFDLVPLLSLPKSLQNYLLLEPEGVLY
;
A
#
# COMPACT_ATOMS: atom_id res chain seq x y z
N MET A 1 2.76 4.94 17.11
CA MET A 1 3.22 4.53 15.76
C MET A 1 2.10 4.86 14.77
N VAL A 2 2.42 5.38 13.57
CA VAL A 2 1.47 5.89 12.56
C VAL A 2 0.28 4.94 12.34
N LEU A 3 0.50 3.63 12.38
CA LEU A 3 -0.53 2.63 12.12
C LEU A 3 -1.63 2.50 13.17
N LYS A 4 -1.31 2.68 14.45
CA LYS A 4 -2.34 2.71 15.51
C LYS A 4 -3.23 3.93 15.36
N THR A 5 -2.62 5.06 14.99
CA THR A 5 -3.34 6.33 14.76
C THR A 5 -4.16 6.29 13.47
N CYS A 6 -3.69 5.58 12.44
CA CYS A 6 -4.34 5.49 11.12
C CYS A 6 -5.18 4.23 10.95
N ALA A 7 -5.41 3.43 12.00
CA ALA A 7 -6.18 2.18 11.89
C ALA A 7 -7.58 2.40 11.29
N ALA A 8 -8.25 3.49 11.67
CA ALA A 8 -9.55 3.86 11.11
C ALA A 8 -9.50 4.43 9.66
N ALA A 9 -8.31 4.52 9.05
CA ALA A 9 -8.09 5.06 7.71
C ALA A 9 -7.26 4.10 6.83
N PRO A 10 -7.86 3.00 6.34
CA PRO A 10 -7.17 1.98 5.54
C PRO A 10 -6.43 2.54 4.32
N ALA A 11 -7.01 3.54 3.64
CA ALA A 11 -6.40 4.18 2.49
C ALA A 11 -5.01 4.79 2.81
N VAL A 12 -4.84 5.38 4.00
CA VAL A 12 -3.56 5.93 4.44
C VAL A 12 -2.55 4.82 4.67
N ILE A 13 -2.98 3.73 5.31
CA ILE A 13 -2.15 2.54 5.53
C ILE A 13 -1.75 1.94 4.18
N GLU A 14 -2.67 1.83 3.24
CA GLU A 14 -2.43 1.30 1.91
C GLU A 14 -1.34 2.09 1.17
N VAL A 15 -1.48 3.42 1.09
CA VAL A 15 -0.50 4.30 0.46
C VAL A 15 0.87 4.15 1.12
N LEU A 16 0.91 4.12 2.45
CA LEU A 16 2.15 3.93 3.20
C LEU A 16 2.80 2.59 2.82
N PHE A 17 2.04 1.50 2.84
CA PHE A 17 2.54 0.16 2.53
C PHE A 17 3.02 0.03 1.09
N ASN A 18 2.25 0.61 0.19
CA ASN A 18 2.51 0.59 -1.24
C ASN A 18 3.70 1.46 -1.66
N SER A 19 4.18 2.35 -0.79
CA SER A 19 5.32 3.22 -1.05
C SER A 19 6.69 2.52 -0.88
N TYR A 20 6.75 1.41 -0.16
CA TYR A 20 8.01 0.74 0.17
C TYR A 20 8.08 -0.66 -0.44
N ALA A 21 9.27 -1.07 -0.90
CA ALA A 21 9.46 -2.40 -1.49
C ALA A 21 9.28 -3.53 -0.46
N GLN A 22 9.66 -3.28 0.79
CA GLN A 22 9.51 -4.19 1.91
C GLN A 22 9.13 -3.39 3.16
N LEU A 23 8.13 -3.86 3.88
CA LEU A 23 7.79 -3.40 5.22
C LEU A 23 7.65 -4.63 6.11
N ARG A 24 8.42 -4.67 7.19
CA ARG A 24 8.30 -5.73 8.19
C ARG A 24 7.07 -5.42 9.03
N VAL A 25 5.97 -6.09 8.73
CA VAL A 25 4.80 -6.13 9.61
C VAL A 25 5.10 -7.14 10.71
N SER A 26 4.95 -6.73 11.96
CA SER A 26 5.05 -7.66 13.10
C SER A 26 3.66 -8.19 13.42
N GLU A 27 3.56 -9.46 13.80
CA GLU A 27 2.30 -10.09 14.24
C GLU A 27 1.63 -9.34 15.40
N SER A 28 2.45 -8.69 16.25
CA SER A 28 1.99 -7.83 17.34
C SER A 28 1.15 -6.62 16.89
N TRP A 29 1.02 -6.37 15.58
CA TRP A 29 0.21 -5.27 15.06
C TRP A 29 -1.28 -5.56 15.06
N LYS A 30 -1.65 -6.85 14.91
CA LYS A 30 -3.06 -7.26 14.98
C LYS A 30 -3.67 -6.88 16.32
N GLU A 31 -2.88 -6.98 17.38
CA GLU A 31 -3.25 -6.64 18.77
C GLU A 31 -3.44 -5.13 19.00
N LEU A 32 -2.94 -4.27 18.09
CA LEU A 32 -3.03 -2.81 18.23
C LEU A 32 -4.23 -2.19 17.52
N ILE A 33 -4.94 -2.96 16.71
CA ILE A 33 -6.08 -2.51 15.91
C ILE A 33 -7.37 -2.86 16.67
N PRO A 34 -8.24 -1.89 16.96
CA PRO A 34 -9.55 -2.16 17.56
C PRO A 34 -10.36 -3.16 16.73
N GLU A 35 -11.05 -4.08 17.39
CA GLU A 35 -11.80 -5.17 16.74
C GLU A 35 -12.90 -4.63 15.80
N ASP A 36 -13.56 -3.52 16.16
CA ASP A 36 -14.58 -2.87 15.34
C ASP A 36 -14.00 -2.34 14.01
N VAL A 37 -12.78 -1.80 14.05
CA VAL A 37 -12.05 -1.32 12.87
C VAL A 37 -11.62 -2.49 12.00
N LEU A 38 -11.12 -3.57 12.63
CA LEU A 38 -10.72 -4.79 11.95
C LEU A 38 -11.90 -5.42 11.20
N GLN A 39 -13.08 -5.49 11.83
CA GLN A 39 -14.29 -6.02 11.21
C GLN A 39 -14.80 -5.12 10.09
N ARG A 40 -14.84 -3.80 10.30
CA ARG A 40 -15.28 -2.84 9.28
C ARG A 40 -14.42 -2.89 8.01
N HIS A 41 -13.12 -3.11 8.15
CA HIS A 41 -12.17 -3.13 7.04
C HIS A 41 -11.52 -4.50 6.84
N GLN A 42 -12.27 -5.57 7.11
CA GLN A 42 -11.77 -6.94 7.10
C GLN A 42 -11.04 -7.33 5.79
N PRO A 43 -11.54 -7.02 4.58
CA PRO A 43 -10.84 -7.40 3.35
C PRO A 43 -9.45 -6.78 3.24
N PHE A 44 -9.33 -5.49 3.61
CA PHE A 44 -8.07 -4.77 3.61
C PHE A 44 -7.06 -5.40 4.57
N TYR A 45 -7.44 -5.57 5.84
CA TYR A 45 -6.54 -6.12 6.85
C TYR A 45 -6.16 -7.57 6.57
N ARG A 46 -7.07 -8.37 6.00
CA ARG A 46 -6.74 -9.73 5.56
C ARG A 46 -5.65 -9.72 4.49
N SER A 47 -5.75 -8.83 3.49
CA SER A 47 -4.71 -8.69 2.47
C SER A 47 -3.38 -8.22 3.06
N LEU A 48 -3.42 -7.22 3.97
CA LEU A 48 -2.24 -6.69 4.66
C LEU A 48 -1.48 -7.79 5.41
N PHE A 49 -2.18 -8.60 6.21
CA PHE A 49 -1.55 -9.65 7.01
C PHE A 49 -1.08 -10.83 6.16
N ALA A 50 -1.77 -11.16 5.06
CA ALA A 50 -1.28 -12.17 4.12
C ALA A 50 0.08 -11.80 3.51
N LEU A 51 0.36 -10.50 3.38
CA LEU A 51 1.59 -9.96 2.80
C LEU A 51 2.69 -9.69 3.83
N ALA A 52 2.38 -9.74 5.12
CA ALA A 52 3.35 -9.55 6.20
C ALA A 52 4.53 -10.52 6.11
N HIS A 53 4.29 -11.74 5.62
CA HIS A 53 5.26 -12.84 5.57
C HIS A 53 5.63 -13.26 4.15
N ALA A 54 5.17 -12.54 3.14
CA ALA A 54 5.38 -12.89 1.74
C ALA A 54 6.22 -11.82 1.01
N PRO A 55 7.10 -12.21 0.09
CA PRO A 55 7.69 -11.25 -0.83
C PRO A 55 6.58 -10.59 -1.67
N ARG A 56 6.72 -9.29 -1.91
CA ARG A 56 5.80 -8.55 -2.78
C ARG A 56 5.95 -9.02 -4.22
N CYS A 57 4.85 -9.00 -4.97
CA CYS A 57 4.86 -9.43 -6.37
C CYS A 57 5.74 -8.55 -7.26
N LEU A 58 6.11 -9.04 -8.45
CA LEU A 58 6.94 -8.30 -9.40
C LEU A 58 6.35 -6.92 -9.75
N GLN A 59 5.03 -6.83 -9.91
CA GLN A 59 4.34 -5.58 -10.20
C GLN A 59 4.61 -4.50 -9.14
N HIS A 60 4.60 -4.88 -7.86
CA HIS A 60 4.93 -3.98 -6.75
C HIS A 60 6.38 -3.51 -6.79
N LEU A 61 7.31 -4.44 -7.07
CA LEU A 61 8.73 -4.12 -7.20
C LEU A 61 8.97 -3.15 -8.36
N CYS A 62 8.28 -3.35 -9.49
CA CYS A 62 8.29 -2.42 -10.63
C CYS A 62 7.78 -1.04 -10.23
N ARG A 63 6.66 -0.95 -9.49
CA ARG A 63 6.16 0.33 -8.98
C ARG A 63 7.19 1.04 -8.11
N CYS A 64 7.81 0.33 -7.17
CA CYS A 64 8.84 0.90 -6.31
C CYS A 64 10.04 1.40 -7.13
N ALA A 65 10.48 0.65 -8.14
CA ALA A 65 11.56 1.05 -9.03
C ALA A 65 11.21 2.33 -9.82
N VAL A 66 10.03 2.37 -10.47
CA VAL A 66 9.56 3.53 -11.24
C VAL A 66 9.45 4.77 -10.34
N ARG A 67 8.81 4.64 -9.17
CA ARG A 67 8.66 5.73 -8.22
C ARG A 67 10.01 6.23 -7.69
N LYS A 68 10.97 5.33 -7.46
CA LYS A 68 12.33 5.70 -7.05
C LYS A 68 13.05 6.50 -8.15
N THR A 69 12.87 6.12 -9.41
CA THR A 69 13.46 6.83 -10.55
C THR A 69 12.86 8.22 -10.75
N PHE A 70 11.53 8.37 -10.63
CA PHE A 70 10.87 9.67 -10.81
C PHE A 70 10.93 10.56 -9.57
N GLY A 71 11.05 9.95 -8.39
CA GLY A 71 11.13 10.65 -7.11
C GLY A 71 9.97 11.62 -6.91
N ARG A 72 10.29 12.88 -6.61
CA ARG A 72 9.28 13.93 -6.35
C ARG A 72 8.43 14.27 -7.58
N LYS A 73 8.92 13.98 -8.78
CA LYS A 73 8.23 14.27 -10.04
C LYS A 73 7.26 13.15 -10.44
N CYS A 74 6.99 12.18 -9.58
CA CYS A 74 6.12 11.06 -9.93
C CYS A 74 4.72 11.52 -10.34
N PHE A 75 4.16 12.51 -9.64
CA PHE A 75 2.84 13.06 -9.95
C PHE A 75 2.81 13.80 -11.29
N ASP A 76 3.93 14.37 -11.72
CA ASP A 76 4.02 15.11 -12.98
C ASP A 76 4.33 14.17 -14.16
N LEU A 77 5.20 13.18 -13.95
CA LEU A 77 5.75 12.32 -15.01
C LEU A 77 4.90 11.08 -15.30
N VAL A 78 4.24 10.49 -14.29
CA VAL A 78 3.42 9.28 -14.50
C VAL A 78 2.24 9.52 -15.46
N PRO A 79 1.50 10.65 -15.39
CA PRO A 79 0.43 10.93 -16.35
C PRO A 79 0.89 11.03 -17.81
N LEU A 80 2.18 11.31 -18.03
CA LEU A 80 2.77 11.44 -19.36
C LEU A 80 3.23 10.10 -19.95
N LEU A 81 3.21 9.02 -19.17
CA LEU A 81 3.55 7.69 -19.65
C LEU A 81 2.46 7.12 -20.55
N SER A 82 2.85 6.44 -21.62
CA SER A 82 1.97 5.67 -22.51
C SER A 82 1.49 4.36 -21.84
N LEU A 83 0.84 4.49 -20.68
CA LEU A 83 0.29 3.40 -19.88
C LEU A 83 -1.23 3.55 -19.75
N PRO A 84 -1.97 2.44 -19.61
CA PRO A 84 -3.38 2.47 -19.20
C PRO A 84 -3.58 3.27 -17.90
N LYS A 85 -4.73 3.93 -17.78
CA LYS A 85 -5.05 4.77 -16.62
C LYS A 85 -4.99 4.02 -15.29
N SER A 86 -5.40 2.75 -15.28
CA SER A 86 -5.28 1.87 -14.09
C SER A 86 -3.83 1.72 -13.62
N LEU A 87 -2.87 1.53 -14.54
CA LEU A 87 -1.45 1.44 -14.19
C LEU A 87 -0.88 2.79 -13.76
N GLN A 88 -1.33 3.90 -14.35
CA GLN A 88 -0.95 5.22 -13.87
C GLN A 88 -1.42 5.43 -12.42
N ASN A 89 -2.67 5.11 -12.12
CA ASN A 89 -3.26 5.24 -10.79
C ASN A 89 -2.53 4.33 -9.77
N TYR A 90 -2.20 3.11 -10.17
CA TYR A 90 -1.38 2.18 -9.38
C TYR A 90 0.00 2.76 -9.04
N LEU A 91 0.70 3.35 -10.03
CA LEU A 91 1.99 4.02 -9.85
C LEU A 91 1.89 5.27 -8.97
N LEU A 92 0.75 5.97 -9.01
CA LEU A 92 0.46 7.15 -8.20
C LEU A 92 -0.02 6.82 -6.78
N LEU A 93 -0.12 5.53 -6.43
CA LEU A 93 -0.60 5.04 -5.13
C LEU A 93 -2.08 5.41 -4.88
N GLU A 94 -2.92 5.42 -5.91
CA GLU A 94 -4.35 5.51 -5.67
C GLU A 94 -4.82 4.26 -4.87
N PRO A 95 -5.54 4.44 -3.75
CA PRO A 95 -6.01 3.31 -2.95
C PRO A 95 -7.08 2.49 -3.66
N GLU A 96 -6.93 1.16 -3.64
CA GLU A 96 -7.92 0.21 -4.17
C GLU A 96 -8.68 -0.51 -3.04
N GLY A 97 -8.26 -0.34 -1.79
CA GLY A 97 -8.85 -0.98 -0.61
C GLY A 97 -8.27 -2.37 -0.31
N VAL A 98 -7.28 -2.82 -1.08
CA VAL A 98 -6.59 -4.10 -0.92
C VAL A 98 -5.10 -3.98 -1.28
N LEU A 99 -4.29 -4.89 -0.76
CA LEU A 99 -2.88 -5.00 -1.10
C LEU A 99 -2.61 -6.28 -1.92
N TYR A 100 -1.81 -6.16 -2.98
CA TYR A 100 -1.36 -7.26 -3.86
C TYR A 100 0.12 -7.52 -3.76
#